data_AF-A0A0A1E301-F1
#
_entry.id   AF-A0A0A1E301-F1
#
_cell.length_a   1.000
_cell.length_b   1.000
_cell.length_c   1.000
_cell.angle_alpha   90.00
_cell.angle_beta   90.00
_cell.angle_gamma   90.00
#
_symmetry.space_group_name_H-M   'P 1'
#
loop_
_entity.id
_entity.type
_entity.pdbx_description
1 polymer ?
#
loop_
_entity_poly.entity_id
_entity_poly.type
_entity_poly.pdbx_seq_one_letter_code
_entity_poly.pdbx_strand_id
1 'polypeptide(L)' 'EKAIKEWGGDKSAITHLVFCSISGIDMPGADYRLAKLLGLPLAVNHLMLYSQACHMGAAMLRIAKDLAENN' A
#
# COMPACT_ATOMS: atom_id res chain seq x y z
N GLU A 1 -11.25 -0.84 4.10
CA GLU A 1 -11.17 -0.20 5.44
C GLU A 1 -11.16 -1.14 6.66
N LYS A 2 -11.60 -2.41 6.55
CA LYS A 2 -11.68 -3.32 7.71
C LYS A 2 -10.38 -3.41 8.53
N ALA A 3 -9.23 -3.58 7.86
CA ALA A 3 -7.92 -3.69 8.53
C ALA A 3 -7.51 -2.42 9.29
N ILE A 4 -7.79 -1.23 8.74
CA ILE A 4 -7.50 0.04 9.42
C ILE A 4 -8.37 0.18 10.67
N LYS A 5 -9.66 -0.22 10.58
CA LYS A 5 -10.57 -0.22 11.72
C LYS A 5 -10.16 -1.23 12.80
N GLU A 6 -9.63 -2.38 12.40
CA GLU A 6 -9.10 -3.42 13.30
C GLU A 6 -7.81 -2.97 13.99
N TRP A 7 -6.93 -2.27 13.27
CA TRP A 7 -5.72 -1.66 13.84
C TRP A 7 -6.04 -0.57 14.86
N GLY A 8 -7.10 0.21 14.63
CA GLY A 8 -7.62 1.21 15.59
C GLY A 8 -6.79 2.49 15.70
N GLY A 9 -5.71 2.63 14.92
CA GLY A 9 -4.91 3.84 14.84
C GLY A 9 -5.46 4.90 13.88
N ASP A 10 -4.89 6.10 13.96
CA ASP A 10 -5.23 7.19 13.04
C ASP A 10 -4.73 6.92 11.62
N LYS A 11 -5.59 7.20 10.64
CA LYS A 11 -5.22 7.10 9.21
C LYS A 11 -4.02 7.98 8.85
N SER A 12 -3.84 9.08 9.56
CA SER A 12 -2.72 10.02 9.37
C SER A 12 -1.37 9.44 9.80
N ALA A 13 -1.35 8.40 10.63
CA ALA A 13 -0.12 7.74 11.07
C ALA A 13 0.38 6.68 10.07
N ILE A 14 -0.38 6.38 9.02
CA ILE A 14 0.07 5.51 7.93
C ILE A 14 1.09 6.30 7.11
N THR A 15 2.31 5.79 7.02
CA THR A 15 3.44 6.45 6.32
C THR A 15 3.68 5.88 4.94
N HIS A 16 3.42 4.59 4.74
CA HIS A 16 3.71 3.87 3.51
C HIS A 16 2.48 3.07 3.04
N LEU A 17 2.23 3.09 1.73
CA LEU A 17 1.21 2.28 1.07
C LEU A 17 1.89 1.41 0.02
N VAL A 18 1.94 0.10 0.27
CA VAL A 18 2.43 -0.89 -0.68
C VAL A 18 1.24 -1.59 -1.33
N PHE A 19 1.17 -1.56 -2.66
CA PHE A 19 0.10 -2.18 -3.43
C PHE A 19 0.67 -3.02 -4.58
N CYS A 20 -0.01 -4.12 -4.92
CA CYS A 20 0.36 -4.98 -6.03
C CYS A 20 -0.90 -5.36 -6.78
N SER A 21 -0.82 -5.29 -8.10
CA SER A 21 -1.84 -5.86 -8.98
C SER A 21 -1.19 -6.60 -10.13
N ILE A 22 -1.72 -7.79 -10.43
CA ILE A 22 -1.38 -8.54 -11.64
C ILE A 22 -2.06 -8.00 -12.89
N SER A 23 -3.21 -7.36 -12.71
CA SER A 23 -4.09 -6.91 -13.79
C SER A 23 -4.35 -5.41 -13.67
N GLY A 24 -4.43 -4.74 -14.82
CA GLY A 24 -4.64 -3.29 -14.87
C GLY A 24 -3.35 -2.52 -14.62
N ILE A 25 -2.64 -2.22 -15.70
CA ILE A 25 -1.65 -1.14 -15.71
C ILE A 25 -2.46 0.13 -15.95
N ASP A 26 -2.57 0.98 -14.93
CA ASP A 26 -3.31 2.23 -14.96
C ASP A 26 -2.39 3.36 -14.45
N MET A 27 -2.57 4.57 -14.99
CA MET A 27 -1.81 5.75 -14.57
C MET A 27 -2.75 6.95 -14.39
N PRO A 28 -2.87 7.52 -13.17
CA PRO A 28 -2.17 7.15 -11.94
C PRO A 28 -2.55 5.75 -11.42
N GLY A 29 -1.60 5.10 -10.75
CA GLY A 29 -1.74 3.71 -10.31
C GLY A 29 -2.88 3.45 -9.33
N ALA A 30 -3.20 2.18 -9.15
CA ALA A 30 -4.28 1.74 -8.26
C ALA A 30 -4.02 2.14 -6.79
N ASP A 31 -2.75 2.24 -6.39
CA ASP A 31 -2.26 2.78 -5.12
C ASP A 31 -2.74 4.22 -4.88
N TYR A 32 -2.70 5.08 -5.90
CA TYR A 32 -3.17 6.47 -5.78
C TYR A 32 -4.68 6.54 -5.60
N ARG A 33 -5.43 5.77 -6.40
CA ARG A 33 -6.89 5.69 -6.26
C ARG A 33 -7.28 5.14 -4.89
N LEU A 34 -6.57 4.12 -4.41
CA LEU A 34 -6.81 3.53 -3.09
C LEU A 34 -6.55 4.54 -1.97
N ALA A 35 -5.45 5.28 -2.02
CA ALA A 35 -5.16 6.32 -1.04
C ALA A 35 -6.26 7.37 -0.95
N LYS A 36 -6.75 7.82 -2.11
CA LYS A 36 -7.86 8.78 -2.19
C LYS A 36 -9.17 8.20 -1.62
N LEU A 37 -9.47 6.94 -1.91
CA LEU A 37 -10.67 6.26 -1.39
C LEU A 37 -10.61 6.05 0.12
N LEU A 38 -9.43 5.79 0.67
CA LEU A 38 -9.23 5.59 2.11
C LEU A 38 -9.11 6.91 2.88
N GLY A 39 -8.93 8.04 2.20
CA GLY A 39 -8.70 9.34 2.80
C GLY A 39 -7.31 9.43 3.47
N LEU A 40 -6.32 8.78 2.86
CA LEU A 40 -4.94 8.79 3.34
C LEU A 40 -4.28 10.16 3.06
N PRO A 41 -3.30 10.59 3.87
CA PRO A 41 -2.53 11.79 3.60
C PRO A 41 -1.81 11.73 2.25
N LEU A 42 -1.71 12.87 1.56
CA LEU A 42 -0.94 12.98 0.32
C LEU A 42 0.58 12.81 0.51
N ALA A 43 1.06 12.84 1.75
CA ALA A 43 2.46 12.63 2.12
C ALA A 43 2.84 11.15 2.28
N VAL A 44 1.87 10.23 2.18
CA VAL A 44 2.14 8.79 2.22
C VAL A 44 3.06 8.41 1.06
N ASN A 45 4.08 7.61 1.32
CA ASN A 45 4.92 7.05 0.27
C ASN A 45 4.21 5.88 -0.41
N HIS A 46 4.04 5.98 -1.72
CA HIS A 46 3.34 4.97 -2.52
C HIS A 46 4.33 4.06 -3.22
N LEU A 47 4.16 2.74 -3.03
CA LEU A 47 4.90 1.72 -3.76
C LEU A 47 3.93 0.80 -4.49
N MET A 48 3.87 0.95 -5.81
CA MET A 48 3.04 0.14 -6.70
C MET A 48 3.89 -0.89 -7.43
N LEU A 49 3.57 -2.18 -7.27
CA LEU A 49 4.24 -3.29 -7.94
C LEU A 49 3.31 -3.91 -8.99
N TYR A 50 3.71 -3.84 -10.25
CA TYR A 50 2.95 -4.38 -11.38
C TYR A 50 3.47 -5.75 -11.81
N SER A 51 2.56 -6.54 -12.38
CA SER A 51 2.88 -7.79 -13.12
C SER A 51 3.55 -8.87 -12.27
N GLN A 52 3.26 -8.91 -10.98
CA GLN A 52 3.83 -9.91 -10.08
C GLN A 52 2.82 -11.02 -9.74
N ALA A 53 3.18 -12.27 -9.99
CA ALA A 53 2.29 -13.42 -9.78
C ALA A 53 2.06 -13.76 -8.29
N CYS A 54 1.52 -14.94 -8.02
CA CYS A 54 0.99 -15.37 -6.72
C CYS A 54 1.98 -15.26 -5.53
N HIS A 55 3.29 -15.23 -5.77
CA HIS A 55 4.30 -15.15 -4.72
C HIS A 55 4.42 -13.75 -4.11
N MET A 56 3.88 -12.72 -4.76
CA MET A 56 4.09 -11.35 -4.28
C MET A 56 3.35 -11.02 -2.99
N GLY A 57 2.32 -11.77 -2.59
CA GLY A 57 1.68 -11.56 -1.29
C GLY A 57 2.69 -11.63 -0.14
N ALA A 58 3.52 -12.68 -0.11
CA ALA A 58 4.54 -12.86 0.93
C ALA A 58 5.72 -11.90 0.77
N ALA A 59 6.16 -11.65 -0.46
CA ALA A 59 7.25 -10.71 -0.73
C ALA A 59 6.86 -9.27 -0.38
N MET A 60 5.58 -8.89 -0.53
CA MET A 60 5.08 -7.60 -0.09
C MET A 60 5.23 -7.39 1.41
N LEU A 61 4.93 -8.41 2.23
CA LEU A 61 5.13 -8.33 3.67
C LEU A 61 6.60 -8.16 4.04
N ARG A 62 7.51 -8.80 3.30
CA ARG A 62 8.95 -8.60 3.47
C ARG A 62 9.36 -7.16 3.13
N ILE A 63 8.86 -6.61 2.02
CA ILE A 63 9.13 -5.23 1.62
C ILE A 63 8.53 -4.25 2.64
N ALA A 64 7.30 -4.47 3.08
CA ALA A 64 6.64 -3.65 4.08
C ALA A 64 7.38 -3.67 5.42
N LYS A 65 7.92 -4.84 5.81
CA LYS A 65 8.79 -4.95 6.99
C LYS A 65 10.06 -4.11 6.83
N ASP A 66 10.76 -4.26 5.71
CA ASP A 66 11.99 -3.53 5.44
C ASP A 66 11.76 -2.00 5.45
N LEU A 67 10.66 -1.54 4.84
CA LEU A 67 10.24 -0.14 4.87
C LEU A 67 9.91 0.35 6.28
N ALA A 68 9.30 -0.50 7.11
CA ALA A 68 8.96 -0.14 8.49
C ALA A 68 10.16 -0.14 9.44
N GLU A 69 11.22 -0.90 9.14
CA GLU A 69 12.44 -0.97 9.96
C GLU A 69 13.48 0.08 9.54
N ASN A 70 13.52 0.46 8.27
CA ASN A 70 14.60 1.29 7.69
C ASN A 70 14.18 2.71 7.26
N ASN A 71 12.95 3.14 7.54
CA ASN A 71 12.43 4.47 7.22
C ASN A 71 11.63 5.05 8.39
#